data_AF-A0A451AW55-F1
#
_entry.id   AF-A0A451AW55-F1
#
_cell.length_a   1.000
_cell.length_b   1.000
_cell.length_c   1.000
_cell.angle_alpha   90.00
_cell.angle_beta   90.00
_cell.angle_gamma   90.00
#
_symmetry.space_group_name_H-M   'P 1'
#
loop_
_entity.id
_entity.type
_entity.pdbx_description
1 polymer ?
#
loop_
_entity_poly.entity_id
_entity_poly.type
_entity_poly.pdbx_seq_one_letter_code
_entity_poly.pdbx_strand_id
1 'polypeptide(L)'
;MRVFLVGLPKSGTTTLHAALVVSGLKSVHWYEPTLDRYVGRSMYFRYFQGQDPLLDFHAYDAVTQADLITLNESYWPQMDYAMLRAIRTHHPDCTFVLNYRDPEKVADSIRRWGNLQDRLHKVGTPGLPPGTEKSQDNLIRWITAHYANMRQFFSTCRNYFEYDIEDIDAPNIIGEKLDMEIKWWGVSNKNVAFPPGIDESARAALTRPER
;
A
#
# COMPACT_ATOMS: atom_id res chain seq x y z
N MET A 1 -15.83 1.68 -0.28
CA MET A 1 -14.46 1.38 -0.77
C MET A 1 -14.53 0.23 -1.76
N ARG A 2 -13.84 0.32 -2.90
CA ARG A 2 -13.80 -0.75 -3.92
C ARG A 2 -12.51 -1.56 -3.85
N VAL A 3 -11.37 -0.92 -3.60
CA VAL A 3 -10.05 -1.58 -3.56
C VAL A 3 -9.26 -1.20 -2.31
N PHE A 4 -8.65 -2.16 -1.64
CA PHE A 4 -7.71 -1.90 -0.54
C PHE A 4 -6.44 -2.73 -0.71
N LEU A 5 -5.29 -2.06 -0.82
CA LEU A 5 -4.00 -2.73 -0.94
C LEU A 5 -3.49 -3.21 0.39
N VAL A 6 -3.04 -4.48 0.38
CA VAL A 6 -2.41 -5.10 1.53
C VAL A 6 -0.92 -5.38 1.33
N GLY A 7 -0.34 -4.97 0.20
CA GLY A 7 1.10 -5.08 -0.03
C GLY A 7 1.94 -4.12 0.82
N LEU A 8 3.24 -4.40 0.87
CA LEU A 8 4.21 -3.58 1.59
C LEU A 8 4.68 -2.38 0.73
N PRO A 9 5.17 -1.29 1.36
CA PRO A 9 5.86 -0.24 0.63
C PRO A 9 7.01 -0.83 -0.18
N LYS A 10 7.36 -0.17 -1.28
CA LYS A 10 8.38 -0.62 -2.26
C LYS A 10 8.00 -1.90 -3.04
N SER A 11 6.79 -2.41 -2.89
CA SER A 11 6.23 -3.51 -3.72
C SER A 11 5.42 -3.01 -4.93
N GLY A 12 5.62 -1.75 -5.37
CA GLY A 12 4.93 -1.20 -6.55
C GLY A 12 3.63 -0.42 -6.29
N THR A 13 3.39 0.01 -5.04
CA THR A 13 2.19 0.77 -4.66
C THR A 13 1.97 2.03 -5.51
N THR A 14 3.03 2.79 -5.82
CA THR A 14 2.97 3.97 -6.69
C THR A 14 2.55 3.66 -8.12
N THR A 15 3.07 2.57 -8.70
CA THR A 15 2.69 2.14 -10.05
C THR A 15 1.20 1.82 -10.10
N LEU A 16 0.70 1.04 -9.13
CA LEU A 16 -0.72 0.73 -9.11
C LEU A 16 -1.58 1.97 -8.92
N HIS A 17 -1.21 2.88 -8.01
CA HIS A 17 -1.91 4.13 -7.81
C HIS A 17 -2.09 4.92 -9.10
N ALA A 18 -0.98 5.14 -9.84
CA ALA A 18 -1.04 5.84 -11.12
C ALA A 18 -1.87 5.08 -12.16
N ALA A 19 -1.76 3.75 -12.22
CA ALA A 19 -2.56 2.92 -13.13
C ALA A 19 -4.06 3.06 -12.87
N LEU A 20 -4.50 3.00 -11.61
CA LEU A 20 -5.90 3.13 -11.24
C LEU A 20 -6.43 4.55 -11.51
N VAL A 21 -5.65 5.59 -11.21
CA VAL A 21 -6.01 7.00 -11.50
C VAL A 21 -6.18 7.22 -13.00
N VAL A 22 -5.21 6.82 -13.81
CA VAL A 22 -5.28 6.96 -15.28
C VAL A 22 -6.44 6.15 -15.87
N SER A 23 -6.80 5.03 -15.22
CA SER A 23 -7.92 4.18 -15.62
C SER A 23 -9.28 4.66 -15.10
N GLY A 24 -9.32 5.79 -14.38
CA GLY A 24 -10.55 6.49 -14.00
C GLY A 24 -11.04 6.26 -12.55
N LEU A 25 -10.28 5.55 -11.72
CA LEU A 25 -10.60 5.41 -10.29
C LEU A 25 -10.02 6.56 -9.47
N LYS A 26 -10.76 7.02 -8.46
CA LYS A 26 -10.22 7.88 -7.41
C LYS A 26 -9.40 7.02 -6.46
N SER A 27 -8.08 7.11 -6.53
CA SER A 27 -7.19 6.40 -5.62
C SER A 27 -6.55 7.35 -4.63
N VAL A 28 -6.42 6.92 -3.38
CA VAL A 28 -5.61 7.58 -2.35
C VAL A 28 -4.37 6.72 -2.03
N HIS A 29 -3.26 7.40 -1.74
CA HIS A 29 -1.98 6.80 -1.35
C HIS A 29 -1.69 7.13 0.14
N TRP A 30 -0.46 7.01 0.64
CA TRP A 30 -0.18 7.14 2.09
C TRP A 30 -0.55 8.50 2.71
N TYR A 31 -0.62 9.57 1.91
CA TYR A 31 -0.99 10.93 2.31
C TYR A 31 -1.97 11.54 1.30
N GLU A 32 -3.01 12.20 1.80
CA GLU A 32 -3.99 12.95 1.03
C GLU A 32 -3.80 14.47 1.26
N PRO A 33 -3.21 15.20 0.29
CA PRO A 33 -2.89 16.61 0.44
C PRO A 33 -4.11 17.52 0.63
N THR A 34 -5.24 17.22 -0.01
CA THR A 34 -6.44 18.07 0.08
C THR A 34 -7.12 18.01 1.44
N LEU A 35 -6.94 16.90 2.15
CA LEU A 35 -7.44 16.68 3.51
C LEU A 35 -6.38 16.96 4.58
N ASP A 36 -5.12 17.15 4.18
CA ASP A 36 -3.94 17.19 5.04
C ASP A 36 -3.87 16.01 6.03
N ARG A 37 -4.06 14.78 5.50
CA ARG A 37 -4.18 13.56 6.33
C ARG A 37 -3.31 12.43 5.82
N TYR A 38 -2.69 11.71 6.75
CA TYR A 38 -2.12 10.38 6.48
C TYR A 38 -3.20 9.31 6.57
N VAL A 39 -3.21 8.39 5.60
CA VAL A 39 -4.22 7.34 5.52
C VAL A 39 -4.17 6.44 6.74
N GLY A 40 -3.02 5.83 7.03
CA GLY A 40 -2.91 4.88 8.13
C GLY A 40 -3.24 5.47 9.48
N ARG A 41 -2.74 6.68 9.77
CA ARG A 41 -3.07 7.41 11.00
C ARG A 41 -4.58 7.63 11.12
N SER A 42 -5.23 8.13 10.07
CA SER A 42 -6.66 8.43 10.07
C SER A 42 -7.50 7.16 10.28
N MET A 43 -7.10 6.04 9.66
CA MET A 43 -7.76 4.74 9.85
C MET A 43 -7.76 4.29 11.30
N TYR A 44 -6.62 4.37 11.98
CA TYR A 44 -6.55 4.02 13.41
C TYR A 44 -7.41 4.93 14.28
N PHE A 45 -7.41 6.25 14.03
CA PHE A 45 -8.28 7.17 14.77
C PHE A 45 -9.76 6.81 14.63
N ARG A 46 -10.23 6.49 13.42
CA ARG A 46 -11.62 6.09 13.18
C ARG A 46 -11.95 4.73 13.79
N TYR A 47 -11.07 3.75 13.64
CA TYR A 47 -11.24 2.43 14.22
C TYR A 47 -11.41 2.50 15.75
N PHE A 48 -10.55 3.24 16.45
CA PHE A 48 -10.65 3.39 17.92
C PHE A 48 -11.80 4.28 18.39
N GLN A 49 -12.45 5.02 17.48
CA GLN A 49 -13.72 5.70 17.73
C GLN A 49 -14.95 4.78 17.49
N GLY A 50 -14.73 3.52 17.13
CA GLY A 50 -15.80 2.58 16.79
C GLY A 50 -16.48 2.89 15.44
N GLN A 51 -15.79 3.61 14.56
CA GLN A 51 -16.29 4.02 13.24
C GLN A 51 -15.65 3.20 12.12
N ASP A 52 -16.22 3.33 10.91
CA ASP A 52 -15.60 2.84 9.68
C ASP A 52 -14.16 3.40 9.56
N PRO A 53 -13.12 2.54 9.50
CA PRO A 53 -11.74 2.99 9.36
C PRO A 53 -11.49 3.87 8.12
N LEU A 54 -12.30 3.70 7.07
CA LEU A 54 -12.16 4.42 5.81
C LEU A 54 -13.11 5.63 5.69
N LEU A 55 -13.75 6.03 6.79
CA LEU A 55 -14.74 7.13 6.80
C LEU A 55 -14.20 8.42 6.17
N ASP A 56 -12.94 8.77 6.47
CA ASP A 56 -12.30 10.00 5.95
C ASP A 56 -12.00 9.91 4.44
N PHE A 57 -12.01 8.70 3.86
CA PHE A 57 -11.65 8.44 2.47
C PHE A 57 -12.83 7.86 1.66
N HIS A 58 -14.07 8.07 2.11
CA HIS A 58 -15.28 7.57 1.44
C HIS A 58 -15.45 8.09 -0.01
N ALA A 59 -14.84 9.22 -0.35
CA ALA A 59 -14.85 9.79 -1.70
C ALA A 59 -13.90 9.09 -2.70
N TYR A 60 -13.08 8.15 -2.21
CA TYR A 60 -12.12 7.37 -3.01
C TYR A 60 -12.63 5.95 -3.26
N ASP A 61 -12.30 5.44 -4.43
CA ASP A 61 -12.56 4.06 -4.84
C ASP A 61 -11.50 3.10 -4.30
N ALA A 62 -10.25 3.57 -4.15
CA ALA A 62 -9.12 2.72 -3.83
C ALA A 62 -8.15 3.32 -2.80
N VAL A 63 -7.71 2.53 -1.82
CA VAL A 63 -6.52 2.81 -0.99
C VAL A 63 -5.36 1.97 -1.51
N THR A 64 -4.31 2.61 -2.02
CA THR A 64 -3.17 1.95 -2.67
C THR A 64 -1.90 1.92 -1.84
N GLN A 65 -1.85 2.67 -0.74
CA GLN A 65 -0.87 2.51 0.33
C GLN A 65 -1.48 3.07 1.61
N ALA A 66 -1.48 2.26 2.67
CA ALA A 66 -2.06 2.64 3.96
C ALA A 66 -1.00 2.78 5.06
N ASP A 67 0.21 2.21 4.88
CA ASP A 67 1.29 2.39 5.85
C ASP A 67 1.78 3.83 5.89
N LEU A 68 2.15 4.23 7.09
CA LEU A 68 2.90 5.44 7.37
C LEU A 68 4.04 5.06 8.31
N ILE A 69 5.25 5.46 7.95
CA ILE A 69 6.37 5.39 8.88
C ILE A 69 7.13 6.71 8.88
N THR A 70 7.27 7.35 10.02
CA THR A 70 8.10 8.54 10.18
C THR A 70 9.15 8.28 11.27
N LEU A 71 9.91 9.31 11.64
CA LEU A 71 10.79 9.20 12.79
C LEU A 71 10.03 9.18 14.14
N ASN A 72 8.72 9.42 14.16
CA ASN A 72 7.96 9.57 15.41
C ASN A 72 6.74 8.64 15.52
N GLU A 73 6.31 8.03 14.42
CA GLU A 73 5.12 7.18 14.38
C GLU A 73 5.22 6.09 13.31
N SER A 74 4.48 5.01 13.52
CA SER A 74 4.44 3.84 12.65
C SER A 74 3.01 3.29 12.64
N TYR A 75 2.36 3.27 11.49
CA TYR A 75 1.02 2.73 11.30
C TYR A 75 1.02 1.76 10.13
N TRP A 76 0.45 0.58 10.35
CA TRP A 76 0.43 -0.51 9.37
C TRP A 76 -0.95 -1.17 9.27
N PRO A 77 -1.99 -0.43 8.85
CA PRO A 77 -3.35 -0.97 8.73
C PRO A 77 -3.42 -2.29 7.94
N GLN A 78 -2.57 -2.44 6.92
CA GLN A 78 -2.52 -3.65 6.10
C GLN A 78 -1.96 -4.88 6.82
N MET A 79 -1.27 -4.70 7.94
CA MET A 79 -0.71 -5.80 8.75
C MET A 79 -1.60 -6.13 9.96
N ASP A 80 -2.63 -5.32 10.21
CA ASP A 80 -3.49 -5.43 11.39
C ASP A 80 -4.78 -6.16 11.06
N TYR A 81 -4.91 -7.40 11.53
CA TYR A 81 -6.09 -8.22 11.24
C TYR A 81 -7.39 -7.66 11.84
N ALA A 82 -7.33 -6.89 12.92
CA ALA A 82 -8.52 -6.25 13.46
C ALA A 82 -8.99 -5.12 12.55
N MET A 83 -8.05 -4.34 12.03
CA MET A 83 -8.29 -3.32 11.01
C MET A 83 -8.86 -3.93 9.72
N LEU A 84 -8.22 -4.98 9.18
CA LEU A 84 -8.70 -5.66 7.97
C LEU A 84 -10.10 -6.26 8.16
N ARG A 85 -10.42 -6.81 9.34
CA ARG A 85 -11.78 -7.27 9.66
C ARG A 85 -12.77 -6.10 9.68
N ALA A 86 -12.41 -4.97 10.30
CA ALA A 86 -13.28 -3.79 10.33
C ALA A 86 -13.60 -3.26 8.93
N ILE A 87 -12.60 -3.20 8.03
CA ILE A 87 -12.83 -2.83 6.63
C ILE A 87 -13.80 -3.81 5.97
N ARG A 88 -13.63 -5.13 6.16
CA ARG A 88 -14.53 -6.14 5.60
C ARG A 88 -15.97 -6.02 6.13
N THR A 89 -16.13 -5.62 7.40
CA THR A 89 -17.45 -5.39 8.00
C THR A 89 -18.14 -4.17 7.41
N HIS A 90 -17.43 -3.06 7.22
CA HIS A 90 -18.01 -1.82 6.69
C HIS A 90 -18.11 -1.79 5.16
N HIS A 91 -17.23 -2.52 4.46
CA HIS A 91 -17.13 -2.58 3.00
C HIS A 91 -17.06 -4.05 2.53
N PRO A 92 -18.17 -4.82 2.60
CA PRO A 92 -18.17 -6.24 2.28
C PRO A 92 -17.77 -6.55 0.82
N ASP A 93 -18.00 -5.61 -0.08
CA ASP A 93 -17.66 -5.73 -1.50
C ASP A 93 -16.25 -5.22 -1.85
N CYS A 94 -15.48 -4.76 -0.85
CA CYS A 94 -14.11 -4.29 -1.06
C CYS A 94 -13.21 -5.45 -1.51
N THR A 95 -12.49 -5.24 -2.62
CA THR A 95 -11.46 -6.14 -3.11
C THR A 95 -10.12 -5.84 -2.42
N PHE A 96 -9.58 -6.84 -1.73
CA PHE A 96 -8.25 -6.77 -1.12
C PHE A 96 -7.20 -7.25 -2.12
N VAL A 97 -6.13 -6.50 -2.28
CA VAL A 97 -5.11 -6.78 -3.30
C VAL A 97 -3.74 -6.87 -2.68
N LEU A 98 -3.11 -8.04 -2.80
CA LEU A 98 -1.70 -8.20 -2.47
C LEU A 98 -0.86 -7.97 -3.73
N ASN A 99 -0.38 -6.75 -3.92
CA ASN A 99 0.72 -6.50 -4.84
C ASN A 99 2.02 -6.99 -4.18
N TYR A 100 2.70 -7.93 -4.82
CA TYR A 100 3.97 -8.45 -4.33
C TYR A 100 5.07 -8.30 -5.38
N ARG A 101 6.30 -8.52 -4.91
CA ARG A 101 7.53 -8.59 -5.70
C ARG A 101 8.45 -9.57 -4.99
N ASP A 102 9.48 -10.07 -5.67
CA ASP A 102 10.59 -10.79 -5.05
C ASP A 102 11.03 -10.11 -3.71
N PRO A 103 10.97 -10.83 -2.57
CA PRO A 103 11.34 -10.29 -1.27
C PRO A 103 12.75 -9.72 -1.19
N GLU A 104 13.72 -10.26 -1.93
CA GLU A 104 15.09 -9.74 -1.97
C GLU A 104 15.12 -8.35 -2.61
N LYS A 105 14.37 -8.17 -3.71
CA LYS A 105 14.27 -6.87 -4.40
C LYS A 105 13.54 -5.83 -3.56
N VAL A 106 12.53 -6.25 -2.79
CA VAL A 106 11.84 -5.35 -1.84
C VAL A 106 12.77 -4.97 -0.70
N ALA A 107 13.48 -5.94 -0.11
CA ALA A 107 14.47 -5.69 0.94
C ALA A 107 15.57 -4.74 0.48
N ASP A 108 16.18 -4.99 -0.69
CA ASP A 108 17.17 -4.08 -1.29
C ASP A 108 16.59 -2.68 -1.53
N SER A 109 15.35 -2.58 -2.02
CA SER A 109 14.70 -1.29 -2.20
C SER A 109 14.45 -0.54 -0.89
N ILE A 110 14.13 -1.23 0.22
CA ILE A 110 14.00 -0.63 1.55
C ILE A 110 15.35 -0.08 2.02
N ARG A 111 16.42 -0.88 1.87
CA ARG A 111 17.78 -0.52 2.28
C ARG A 111 18.32 0.71 1.55
N ARG A 112 17.97 0.88 0.28
CA ARG A 112 18.44 2.00 -0.55
C ARG A 112 17.56 3.25 -0.52
N TRP A 113 16.41 3.22 0.15
CA TRP A 113 15.42 4.29 0.08
C TRP A 113 15.57 5.33 1.20
N GLY A 114 16.29 6.41 0.91
CA GLY A 114 16.38 7.58 1.79
C GLY A 114 16.73 7.18 3.23
N ASN A 115 15.94 7.66 4.19
CA ASN A 115 16.06 7.35 5.62
C ASN A 115 15.07 6.25 6.10
N LEU A 116 14.52 5.41 5.20
CA LEU A 116 13.52 4.41 5.60
C LEU A 116 14.06 3.42 6.63
N GLN A 117 15.32 2.99 6.51
CA GLN A 117 15.94 2.15 7.53
C GLN A 117 16.06 2.85 8.88
N ASP A 118 16.39 4.14 8.91
CA ASP A 118 16.49 4.89 10.17
C ASP A 118 15.12 5.02 10.83
N ARG A 119 14.06 5.20 10.04
CA ARG A 119 12.67 5.20 10.52
C ARG A 119 12.29 3.84 11.08
N LEU A 120 12.54 2.75 10.34
CA LEU A 120 12.33 1.38 10.81
C LEU A 120 13.09 1.09 12.11
N HIS A 121 14.35 1.52 12.19
CA HIS A 121 15.16 1.39 13.39
C HIS A 121 14.59 2.17 14.58
N LYS A 122 14.05 3.37 14.34
CA LYS A 122 13.59 4.25 15.41
C LYS A 122 12.22 3.86 15.96
N VAL A 123 11.27 3.51 15.10
CA VAL A 123 9.87 3.28 15.50
C VAL A 123 9.38 1.84 15.30
N GLY A 124 10.13 1.00 14.59
CA GLY A 124 9.76 -0.39 14.32
C GLY A 124 8.51 -0.54 13.45
N THR A 125 8.14 -1.79 13.18
CA THR A 125 6.89 -2.16 12.50
C THR A 125 6.35 -3.47 13.08
N PRO A 126 5.06 -3.81 12.87
CA PRO A 126 4.55 -5.12 13.25
C PRO A 126 5.40 -6.25 12.63
N GLY A 127 5.92 -7.13 13.49
CA GLY A 127 6.74 -8.27 13.08
C GLY A 127 8.20 -7.94 12.70
N LEU A 128 8.63 -6.68 12.76
CA LEU A 128 10.04 -6.28 12.58
C LEU A 128 10.49 -5.38 13.75
N PRO A 129 11.04 -5.96 14.82
CA PRO A 129 11.52 -5.18 15.97
C PRO A 129 12.66 -4.23 15.59
N PRO A 130 12.73 -3.03 16.20
CA PRO A 130 13.87 -2.12 16.10
C PRO A 130 15.23 -2.81 16.25
N GLY A 131 16.17 -2.51 15.35
CA GLY A 131 17.52 -3.08 15.31
C GLY A 131 17.64 -4.31 14.41
N THR A 132 16.54 -4.92 14.00
CA THR A 132 16.56 -6.12 13.14
C THR A 132 16.58 -5.78 11.64
N GLU A 133 16.15 -4.57 11.27
CA GLU A 133 16.01 -4.09 9.88
C GLU A 133 17.34 -3.92 9.13
N LYS A 134 18.48 -3.89 9.84
CA LYS A 134 19.81 -3.76 9.22
C LYS A 134 20.23 -5.01 8.44
N SER A 135 19.71 -6.17 8.83
CA SER A 135 19.96 -7.43 8.15
C SER A 135 19.02 -7.60 6.96
N GLN A 136 19.58 -7.83 5.78
CA GLN A 136 18.80 -8.13 4.58
C GLN A 136 17.97 -9.42 4.75
N ASP A 137 18.54 -10.44 5.40
CA ASP A 137 17.82 -11.70 5.67
C ASP A 137 16.63 -11.50 6.60
N ASN A 138 16.75 -10.59 7.57
CA ASN A 138 15.62 -10.25 8.45
C ASN A 138 14.51 -9.52 7.69
N LEU A 139 14.87 -8.59 6.79
CA LEU A 139 13.90 -7.93 5.91
C LEU A 139 13.20 -8.94 5.01
N ILE A 140 13.95 -9.84 4.35
CA ILE A 140 13.42 -10.90 3.49
C ILE A 140 12.44 -11.78 4.30
N ARG A 141 12.84 -12.19 5.51
CA ARG A 141 11.99 -12.99 6.41
C ARG A 141 10.70 -12.26 6.75
N TRP A 142 10.77 -10.98 7.09
CA TRP A 142 9.62 -10.15 7.43
C TRP A 142 8.66 -9.96 6.25
N ILE A 143 9.19 -9.66 5.06
CA ILE A 143 8.42 -9.52 3.82
C ILE A 143 7.72 -10.84 3.47
N THR A 144 8.46 -11.94 3.51
CA THR A 144 7.93 -13.28 3.22
C THR A 144 6.82 -13.67 4.20
N ALA A 145 7.02 -13.39 5.49
CA ALA A 145 6.03 -13.64 6.52
C ALA A 145 4.75 -12.83 6.27
N HIS A 146 4.86 -11.55 5.89
CA HIS A 146 3.70 -10.73 5.55
C HIS A 146 2.90 -11.29 4.37
N TYR A 147 3.58 -11.71 3.29
CA TYR A 147 2.91 -12.34 2.15
C TYR A 147 2.19 -13.63 2.54
N ALA A 148 2.84 -14.50 3.31
CA ALA A 148 2.24 -15.74 3.80
C ALA A 148 1.02 -15.46 4.70
N ASN A 149 1.12 -14.47 5.58
CA ASN A 149 0.06 -14.02 6.47
C ASN A 149 -1.17 -13.52 5.70
N MET A 150 -0.98 -12.69 4.67
CA MET A 150 -2.08 -12.21 3.83
C MET A 150 -2.76 -13.35 3.07
N ARG A 151 -1.97 -14.26 2.46
CA ARG A 151 -2.50 -15.45 1.79
C ARG A 151 -3.31 -16.33 2.73
N GLN A 152 -2.85 -16.52 3.95
CA GLN A 152 -3.59 -17.30 4.96
C GLN A 152 -4.88 -16.60 5.38
N PHE A 153 -4.80 -15.30 5.72
CA PHE A 153 -5.93 -14.51 6.20
C PHE A 153 -7.06 -14.41 5.16
N PHE A 154 -6.72 -14.32 3.88
CA PHE A 154 -7.68 -14.22 2.78
C PHE A 154 -7.96 -15.54 2.03
N SER A 155 -7.46 -16.68 2.53
CA SER A 155 -7.58 -18.00 1.87
C SER A 155 -9.00 -18.43 1.49
N THR A 156 -10.03 -17.91 2.18
CA THR A 156 -11.45 -18.18 1.91
C THR A 156 -12.21 -16.95 1.39
N CYS A 157 -11.51 -15.85 1.12
CA CYS A 157 -12.11 -14.60 0.69
C CYS A 157 -12.24 -14.56 -0.84
N ARG A 158 -13.47 -14.39 -1.34
CA ARG A 158 -13.72 -14.25 -2.79
C ARG A 158 -13.22 -12.92 -3.36
N ASN A 159 -13.21 -11.87 -2.54
CA ASN A 159 -12.81 -10.52 -2.92
C ASN A 159 -11.34 -10.28 -2.56
N TYR A 160 -10.48 -11.25 -2.89
CA TYR A 160 -9.03 -11.15 -2.71
C TYR A 160 -8.31 -11.68 -3.95
N PHE A 161 -7.27 -10.99 -4.38
CA PHE A 161 -6.31 -11.52 -5.35
C PHE A 161 -4.91 -10.97 -5.08
N GLU A 162 -3.92 -11.64 -5.65
CA GLU A 162 -2.53 -11.19 -5.63
C GLU A 162 -1.97 -11.16 -7.05
N TYR A 163 -0.97 -10.31 -7.26
CA TYR A 163 -0.25 -10.23 -8.52
C TYR A 163 1.20 -9.80 -8.28
N ASP A 164 2.12 -10.29 -9.11
CA ASP A 164 3.49 -9.81 -9.12
C ASP A 164 3.56 -8.49 -9.91
N ILE A 165 4.10 -7.43 -9.31
CA ILE A 165 4.29 -6.14 -9.98
C ILE A 165 5.22 -6.22 -11.19
N GLU A 166 6.12 -7.22 -11.24
CA GLU A 166 7.05 -7.43 -12.34
C GLU A 166 6.47 -8.30 -13.46
N ASP A 167 5.26 -8.83 -13.30
CA ASP A 167 4.57 -9.57 -14.35
C ASP A 167 4.12 -8.62 -15.47
N ILE A 168 4.41 -8.99 -16.72
CA ILE A 168 4.00 -8.25 -17.90
C ILE A 168 2.47 -8.28 -18.08
N ASP A 169 1.82 -9.32 -17.57
CA ASP A 169 0.36 -9.49 -17.59
C ASP A 169 -0.34 -8.91 -16.36
N ALA A 170 0.38 -8.30 -15.41
CA ALA A 170 -0.19 -7.62 -14.26
C ALA A 170 -1.37 -6.67 -14.58
N PRO A 171 -1.31 -5.78 -15.60
CA PRO A 171 -2.45 -4.91 -15.93
C PRO A 171 -3.68 -5.71 -16.39
N ASN A 172 -3.49 -6.84 -17.08
CA ASN A 172 -4.59 -7.72 -17.50
C ASN A 172 -5.22 -8.42 -16.29
N ILE A 173 -4.39 -8.96 -15.39
CA ILE A 173 -4.84 -9.62 -14.15
C ILE A 173 -5.66 -8.65 -13.29
N ILE A 174 -5.14 -7.44 -13.10
CA ILE A 174 -5.83 -6.40 -12.32
C ILE A 174 -7.13 -6.00 -13.00
N GLY A 175 -7.10 -5.80 -14.33
CA GLY A 175 -8.27 -5.39 -15.09
C GLY A 175 -9.40 -6.42 -15.04
N GLU A 176 -9.08 -7.71 -15.19
CA GLU A 176 -10.04 -8.80 -15.06
C GLU A 176 -10.65 -8.85 -13.64
N LYS A 177 -9.81 -8.75 -12.60
CA LYS A 177 -10.29 -8.83 -11.21
C LYS A 177 -11.09 -7.63 -10.76
N LEU A 178 -10.80 -6.46 -11.32
CA LEU A 178 -11.51 -5.23 -11.01
C LEU A 178 -12.65 -4.94 -11.99
N ASP A 179 -12.87 -5.78 -13.02
CA ASP A 179 -13.84 -5.55 -14.09
C ASP A 179 -13.68 -4.16 -14.74
N MET A 180 -12.44 -3.85 -15.16
CA MET A 180 -12.11 -2.59 -15.82
C MET A 180 -10.87 -2.72 -16.70
N GLU A 181 -10.74 -1.85 -17.71
CA GLU A 181 -9.51 -1.74 -18.48
C GLU A 181 -8.44 -0.96 -17.70
N ILE A 182 -7.21 -1.50 -17.62
CA ILE A 182 -6.04 -0.79 -17.08
C ILE A 182 -5.31 -0.06 -18.21
N LYS A 183 -5.50 1.25 -18.28
CA LYS A 183 -5.05 2.11 -19.39
C LYS A 183 -3.57 2.46 -19.38
N TRP A 184 -2.89 2.25 -18.25
CA TRP A 184 -1.47 2.56 -18.10
C TRP A 184 -0.79 1.57 -17.15
N TRP A 185 0.41 1.15 -17.52
CA TRP A 185 1.29 0.32 -16.70
C TRP A 185 2.74 0.76 -16.90
N GLY A 186 3.46 1.06 -15.81
CA GLY A 186 4.82 1.59 -15.91
C GLY A 186 5.69 1.30 -14.70
N VAL A 187 7.00 1.16 -14.94
CA VAL A 187 8.01 1.03 -13.89
C VAL A 187 8.33 2.43 -13.35
N SER A 188 7.64 2.86 -12.30
CA SER A 188 7.75 4.22 -11.72
C SER A 188 9.12 4.56 -11.08
N ASN A 189 10.17 3.77 -11.32
CA ASN A 189 11.55 4.00 -10.83
C ASN A 189 12.62 4.06 -11.93
N LYS A 190 12.26 4.00 -13.21
CA LYS A 190 13.09 4.57 -14.29
C LYS A 190 12.51 5.95 -14.58
N ASN A 191 13.34 6.99 -14.66
CA ASN A 191 12.92 8.37 -14.95
C ASN A 191 12.18 8.48 -16.31
N VAL A 192 10.92 8.06 -16.37
CA VAL A 192 10.04 8.25 -17.52
C VAL A 192 8.87 9.07 -17.00
N ALA A 193 8.69 10.24 -17.61
CA ALA A 193 7.71 11.23 -17.21
C ALA A 193 6.31 10.61 -17.04
N PHE A 194 5.63 10.97 -15.96
CA PHE A 194 4.21 10.66 -15.78
C PHE A 194 3.41 11.14 -16.99
N PRO A 195 2.34 10.42 -17.38
CA PRO A 195 1.40 10.92 -18.37
C PRO A 195 0.85 12.30 -17.94
N PRO A 196 0.68 13.25 -18.87
CA PRO A 196 0.08 14.55 -18.54
C PRO A 196 -1.34 14.34 -17.98
N GLY A 197 -1.60 14.90 -16.79
CA GLY A 197 -2.89 14.76 -16.08
C GLY A 197 -2.80 14.12 -14.69
N ILE A 198 -1.63 13.64 -14.27
CA ILE A 198 -1.38 13.33 -12.86
C ILE A 198 -1.23 14.66 -12.11
N ASP A 199 -2.25 14.98 -11.33
CA ASP A 199 -2.34 16.15 -10.48
C ASP A 199 -1.07 16.32 -9.61
N GLU A 200 -0.69 17.57 -9.35
CA GLU A 200 0.48 17.91 -8.53
C GLU A 200 0.43 17.26 -7.15
N SER A 201 -0.73 16.81 -6.69
CA SER A 201 -0.96 16.00 -5.48
C SER A 201 -0.24 14.64 -5.48
N ALA A 202 -0.29 13.87 -6.57
CA ALA A 202 0.44 12.60 -6.69
C ALA A 202 1.95 12.85 -6.83
N ARG A 203 2.35 13.96 -7.47
CA ARG A 203 3.76 14.38 -7.51
C ARG A 203 4.25 14.82 -6.12
N ALA A 204 3.43 15.55 -5.36
CA ALA A 204 3.72 16.01 -4.00
C ALA A 204 3.76 14.87 -2.97
N ALA A 205 2.93 13.84 -3.12
CA ALA A 205 3.00 12.60 -2.32
C ALA A 205 4.26 11.77 -2.64
N LEU A 206 4.86 11.97 -3.83
CA LEU A 206 6.11 11.33 -4.25
C LEU A 206 7.37 12.17 -3.96
N THR A 207 7.23 13.49 -3.80
CA THR A 207 8.36 14.41 -3.58
C THR A 207 8.41 15.05 -2.20
N ARG A 208 7.39 14.88 -1.34
CA ARG A 208 7.54 15.20 0.08
C ARG A 208 8.37 14.10 0.72
N PRO A 209 9.57 14.40 1.26
CA PRO A 209 10.17 13.49 2.21
C PRO A 209 9.19 13.33 3.37
N GLU A 210 8.80 12.09 3.66
CA GLU A 210 8.18 11.71 4.92
C GLU A 210 9.10 12.23 6.05
N ARG A 211 8.77 13.40 6.61
CA ARG A 211 9.58 14.08 7.63
C ARG A 211 9.50 13.36 8.97
#